data_AF-A0A3B0XZF1-F1
#
_entry.id   AF-A0A3B0XZF1-F1
#
_cell.length_a   1.000
_cell.length_b   1.000
_cell.length_c   1.000
_cell.angle_alpha   90.00
_cell.angle_beta   90.00
_cell.angle_gamma   90.00
#
_symmetry.space_group_name_H-M   'P 1'
#
loop_
_entity.id
_entity.type
_entity.pdbx_description
1 polymer ?
#
loop_
_entity_poly.entity_id
_entity_poly.type
_entity_poly.pdbx_seq_one_letter_code
_entity_poly.pdbx_strand_id
1 'polypeptide(L)'
;MPYLKDMRPFLILGADVRDYLQARRLSNKQKCKPGELFCMRCKAPTQPAENFVEYLPDSPTKGRLVGLCLHCGCMVNKFVSFEDLAVYSGYFDLAVSKELEHISDSDKPLLNNDFR
;
A
#
# COMPACT_ATOMS: atom_id res chain seq x y z
N MET A 1 24.05 -0.48 -31.23
CA MET A 1 24.15 -0.77 -29.77
C MET A 1 25.03 0.30 -29.15
N PRO A 2 24.58 1.04 -28.12
CA PRO A 2 25.42 2.07 -27.50
C PRO A 2 26.46 1.40 -26.59
N TYR A 3 27.73 1.71 -26.86
CA TYR A 3 28.90 1.22 -26.11
C TYR A 3 29.33 2.31 -25.13
N LEU A 4 29.20 2.04 -23.82
CA LEU A 4 29.69 2.93 -22.76
C LEU A 4 31.23 2.86 -22.72
N LYS A 5 31.91 3.81 -23.38
CA LYS A 5 33.38 3.90 -23.44
C LYS A 5 34.03 4.38 -22.15
N ASP A 6 33.35 5.25 -21.39
CA ASP A 6 34.04 6.10 -20.42
C ASP A 6 33.66 5.84 -18.94
N MET A 7 32.76 4.90 -18.67
CA MET A 7 32.42 4.47 -17.31
C MET A 7 32.64 2.97 -17.15
N ARG A 8 33.53 2.58 -16.22
CA ARG A 8 33.60 1.19 -15.74
C ARG A 8 32.39 0.96 -14.82
N PRO A 9 31.39 0.15 -15.21
CA PRO A 9 30.28 -0.16 -14.31
C PRO A 9 30.83 -0.93 -13.11
N PHE A 10 30.44 -0.53 -11.90
CA PHE A 10 30.73 -1.31 -10.71
C PHE A 10 30.03 -2.67 -10.84
N LEU A 11 30.80 -3.75 -10.90
CA LEU A 11 30.27 -5.10 -10.88
C LEU A 11 29.96 -5.46 -9.42
N ILE A 12 28.67 -5.61 -9.11
CA ILE A 12 28.22 -6.04 -7.79
C ILE A 12 27.71 -7.47 -7.91
N LEU A 13 28.10 -8.34 -6.99
CA LEU A 13 27.59 -9.70 -6.94
C LEU A 13 26.08 -9.67 -6.65
N GLY A 14 25.29 -10.38 -7.46
CA GLY A 14 23.83 -10.40 -7.30
C GLY A 14 23.37 -10.92 -5.94
N ALA A 15 24.14 -11.82 -5.32
CA ALA A 15 23.91 -12.29 -3.96
C ALA A 15 24.02 -11.13 -2.94
N ASP A 16 25.10 -10.34 -3.00
CA ASP A 16 25.32 -9.21 -2.11
C ASP A 16 24.22 -8.15 -2.26
N VAL A 17 23.78 -7.88 -3.50
CA VAL A 17 22.65 -6.97 -3.76
C VAL A 17 21.38 -7.49 -3.10
N ARG A 18 21.10 -8.80 -3.23
CA ARG A 18 19.91 -9.41 -2.65
C ARG A 18 19.93 -9.30 -1.12
N ASP A 19 21.05 -9.63 -0.49
CA ASP A 19 21.18 -9.64 0.96
C ASP A 19 21.11 -8.21 1.53
N TYR A 20 21.75 -7.25 0.85
CA TYR A 20 21.61 -5.83 1.17
C TYR A 20 20.15 -5.35 1.08
N LEU A 21 19.44 -5.70 0.00
CA LEU A 21 18.03 -5.32 -0.18
C LEU A 21 17.13 -5.98 0.87
N GLN A 22 17.40 -7.22 1.27
CA GLN A 22 16.67 -7.90 2.34
C GLN A 22 16.90 -7.21 3.68
N ALA A 23 18.15 -6.95 4.06
CA ALA A 23 18.48 -6.24 5.29
C ALA A 23 17.84 -4.84 5.33
N ARG A 24 17.91 -4.10 4.22
CA ARG A 24 17.27 -2.78 4.10
C ARG A 24 15.75 -2.83 4.18
N ARG A 25 15.11 -3.86 3.60
CA ARG A 25 13.65 -4.04 3.72
C ARG A 25 13.24 -4.36 5.15
N LEU A 26 14.02 -5.18 5.85
CA LEU A 26 13.78 -5.52 7.25
C LEU A 26 13.95 -4.30 8.16
N SER A 27 15.02 -3.50 7.98
CA SER A 27 15.25 -2.29 8.77
C SER A 27 14.17 -1.23 8.55
N ASN A 28 13.67 -1.11 7.33
CA ASN A 28 12.66 -0.11 6.97
C ASN A 28 11.22 -0.60 7.20
N LYS A 29 11.02 -1.86 7.61
CA LYS A 29 9.69 -2.42 7.84
C LYS A 29 9.09 -1.78 9.09
N GLN A 30 8.00 -1.04 8.91
CA GLN A 30 7.23 -0.48 10.01
C GLN A 30 5.93 -1.26 10.19
N LYS A 31 5.69 -1.79 11.39
CA LYS A 31 4.45 -2.49 11.72
C LYS A 31 3.36 -1.47 11.98
N CYS A 32 2.26 -1.55 11.23
CA CYS A 32 1.05 -0.80 11.53
C CYS A 32 0.27 -1.51 12.63
N LYS A 33 -0.25 -0.75 13.60
CA LYS A 33 -1.22 -1.27 14.56
C LYS A 33 -2.57 -1.55 13.87
N PRO A 34 -3.51 -2.27 14.50
CA PRO A 34 -4.82 -2.56 13.90
C PRO A 34 -5.58 -1.32 13.41
N GLY A 35 -5.52 -0.20 14.14
CA GLY A 35 -6.10 1.11 13.79
C GLY A 35 -5.19 2.04 13.00
N GLU A 36 -4.17 1.53 12.32
CA GLU A 36 -3.27 2.34 11.49
C GLU A 36 -3.17 1.78 10.06
N LEU A 37 -3.02 2.69 9.11
CA LEU A 37 -2.71 2.42 7.70
C LEU A 37 -1.31 2.95 7.39
N PHE A 38 -0.60 2.31 6.45
CA PHE A 38 0.74 2.79 6.08
C PHE A 38 0.64 3.89 5.03
N CYS A 39 1.14 5.09 5.34
CA CYS A 39 1.24 6.14 4.35
C CYS A 39 2.52 6.00 3.55
N MET A 40 2.39 5.79 2.24
CA MET A 40 3.55 5.71 1.33
C MET A 40 4.24 7.06 1.12
N ARG A 41 3.55 8.20 1.32
CA ARG A 41 4.14 9.55 1.24
C ARG A 41 4.97 9.87 2.49
N CYS A 42 4.37 9.73 3.67
CA CYS A 42 5.04 9.96 4.96
C CYS A 42 6.03 8.83 5.31
N LYS A 43 5.90 7.66 4.68
CA LYS A 43 6.65 6.43 4.98
C LYS A 43 6.51 6.01 6.45
N ALA A 44 5.31 6.20 7.00
CA ALA A 44 4.98 5.91 8.39
C ALA A 44 3.55 5.38 8.54
N PRO A 45 3.27 4.55 9.57
CA PRO A 45 1.92 4.29 10.04
C PRO A 45 1.21 5.60 10.37
N THR A 46 -0.03 5.72 9.93
CA THR A 46 -0.89 6.88 10.15
C THR A 46 -2.27 6.39 10.51
N GLN A 47 -2.97 7.18 11.33
CA GLN A 47 -4.41 7.06 11.43
C GLN A 47 -5.05 7.66 10.16
N PRO A 48 -6.16 7.09 9.67
CA PRO A 48 -6.99 7.72 8.67
C PRO A 48 -7.56 9.04 9.19
N ALA A 49 -7.70 10.02 8.31
CA ALA A 49 -8.41 11.25 8.61
C ALA A 49 -9.86 10.93 9.05
N GLU A 50 -10.32 11.61 10.08
CA GLU A 50 -11.65 11.39 10.69
C GLU A 50 -11.88 9.94 11.19
N ASN A 51 -10.81 9.15 11.30
CA ASN A 51 -10.89 7.71 11.57
C ASN A 51 -11.76 6.93 10.56
N PHE A 52 -12.00 7.53 9.39
CA PHE A 52 -12.90 7.01 8.38
C PHE A 52 -12.16 6.22 7.31
N VAL A 53 -12.71 5.06 6.96
CA VAL A 53 -12.21 4.23 5.85
C VAL A 53 -13.37 3.67 5.04
N GLU A 54 -13.18 3.63 3.73
CA GLU A 54 -14.09 2.97 2.81
C GLU A 54 -13.54 1.60 2.43
N TYR A 55 -14.35 0.55 2.59
CA TYR A 55 -14.01 -0.77 2.09
C TYR A 55 -14.49 -0.92 0.65
N LEU A 56 -13.52 -1.07 -0.25
CA LEU A 56 -13.72 -1.38 -1.66
C LEU A 56 -13.44 -2.88 -1.88
N PRO A 57 -14.47 -3.69 -2.18
CA PRO A 57 -14.26 -5.09 -2.54
C PRO A 57 -13.49 -5.19 -3.87
N ASP A 58 -12.56 -6.14 -3.93
CA ASP A 58 -11.75 -6.44 -5.11
C ASP A 58 -12.07 -7.85 -5.66
N SER A 59 -12.44 -8.76 -4.75
CA SER A 59 -12.90 -10.12 -5.03
C SER A 59 -13.93 -10.54 -3.96
N PRO A 60 -14.63 -11.68 -4.12
CA PRO A 60 -15.62 -12.14 -3.14
C PRO A 60 -15.08 -12.35 -1.72
N THR A 61 -13.76 -12.51 -1.57
CA THR A 61 -13.11 -12.81 -0.28
C THR A 61 -12.19 -11.71 0.22
N LYS A 62 -11.85 -10.73 -0.63
CA LYS A 62 -10.84 -9.71 -0.34
C LYS A 62 -11.24 -8.36 -0.90
N GLY A 63 -10.81 -7.33 -0.21
CA GLY A 63 -10.91 -5.95 -0.67
C GLY A 63 -9.82 -5.11 -0.04
N ARG A 64 -10.03 -3.80 -0.09
CA ARG A 64 -9.12 -2.82 0.47
C ARG A 64 -9.88 -1.80 1.30
N LEU A 65 -9.32 -1.46 2.44
CA LEU A 65 -9.66 -0.26 3.18
C LEU A 65 -8.93 0.90 2.51
N VAL A 66 -9.66 1.96 2.18
CA VAL A 66 -9.13 3.19 1.60
C VAL A 66 -9.53 4.35 2.49
N GLY A 67 -8.58 5.21 2.81
CA GLY A 67 -8.81 6.44 3.56
C GLY A 67 -7.78 7.49 3.19
N LEU A 68 -7.78 8.59 3.92
CA LEU A 68 -6.81 9.67 3.73
C LEU A 68 -5.83 9.71 4.90
N CYS A 69 -4.57 10.00 4.66
CA CYS A 69 -3.59 10.18 5.73
C CYS A 69 -3.91 11.46 6.52
N LEU A 70 -4.00 11.37 7.85
CA LEU A 70 -4.19 12.54 8.72
C LEU A 70 -3.10 13.62 8.55
N HIS A 71 -1.87 13.24 8.20
CA HIS A 71 -0.75 14.16 8.11
C HIS A 71 -0.56 14.82 6.75
N CYS A 72 -0.74 14.08 5.65
CA CYS A 72 -0.47 14.58 4.30
C CYS A 72 -1.69 14.63 3.38
N GLY A 73 -2.84 14.10 3.81
CA GLY A 73 -4.06 14.04 3.00
C GLY A 73 -4.00 13.10 1.80
N CYS A 74 -2.87 12.45 1.50
CA CYS A 74 -2.79 11.46 0.42
C CYS A 74 -3.61 10.21 0.78
N MET A 75 -4.10 9.51 -0.25
CA MET A 75 -4.74 8.21 -0.11
C MET A 75 -3.80 7.20 0.56
N VAL A 76 -4.36 6.49 1.52
CA VAL A 76 -3.76 5.34 2.17
C VAL A 76 -4.67 4.14 1.97
N ASN A 77 -4.07 2.97 1.76
CA ASN A 77 -4.83 1.76 1.54
C ASN A 77 -4.24 0.57 2.31
N LYS A 78 -5.09 -0.42 2.57
CA LYS A 78 -4.71 -1.69 3.17
C LYS A 78 -5.62 -2.80 2.66
N PHE A 79 -5.02 -3.85 2.11
CA PHE A 79 -5.74 -5.05 1.73
C PHE A 79 -6.17 -5.83 2.97
N VAL A 80 -7.43 -6.20 3.01
CA VAL A 80 -8.04 -6.98 4.09
C VAL A 80 -8.97 -8.03 3.51
N SER A 81 -9.17 -9.14 4.22
CA SER A 81 -10.21 -10.09 3.85
C SER A 81 -11.58 -9.53 4.22
N PHE A 82 -12.63 -10.04 3.58
CA PHE A 82 -14.00 -9.70 3.96
C PHE A 82 -14.33 -10.14 5.40
N GLU A 83 -13.78 -11.27 5.84
CA GLU A 83 -13.98 -11.80 7.21
C GLU A 83 -13.36 -10.89 8.28
N ASP A 84 -12.22 -10.25 7.96
CA ASP A 84 -11.55 -9.33 8.89
C ASP A 84 -12.27 -7.98 9.02
N LEU A 85 -13.29 -7.69 8.21
CA LEU A 85 -14.01 -6.41 8.27
C LEU A 85 -14.63 -6.15 9.64
N ALA A 86 -15.14 -7.19 10.30
CA ALA A 86 -15.71 -7.09 11.64
C ALA A 86 -14.66 -6.71 12.70
N VAL A 87 -13.39 -7.07 12.47
CA VAL A 87 -12.29 -6.66 13.34
C VAL A 87 -11.95 -5.19 13.10
N TYR A 88 -11.93 -4.77 11.83
CA TYR A 88 -11.58 -3.39 11.47
C TYR A 88 -12.68 -2.36 11.77
N SER A 89 -13.96 -2.76 11.78
CA SER A 89 -15.05 -1.88 12.21
C SER A 89 -14.98 -1.50 13.70
N GLY A 90 -14.21 -2.24 14.52
CA GLY A 90 -13.90 -1.86 15.89
C GLY A 90 -12.82 -0.76 16.00
N TYR A 91 -12.09 -0.48 14.92
CA TYR A 91 -11.02 0.51 14.90
C TYR A 91 -11.34 1.73 14.05
N PHE A 92 -12.14 1.59 12.99
CA PHE A 92 -12.44 2.64 12.03
C PHE A 92 -13.95 2.80 11.81
N ASP A 93 -14.34 4.01 11.47
CA ASP A 93 -15.67 4.29 10.92
C ASP A 93 -15.69 3.78 9.47
N LEU A 94 -16.27 2.59 9.29
CA LEU A 94 -16.15 1.80 8.07
C LEU A 94 -17.40 1.90 7.22
N ALA A 95 -17.28 2.50 6.03
CA ALA A 95 -18.32 2.45 5.00
C ALA A 95 -18.02 1.32 4.01
N VAL A 96 -19.00 0.46 3.74
CA VAL A 96 -18.88 -0.57 2.70
C VAL A 96 -19.46 0.00 1.42
N SER A 97 -18.63 0.26 0.43
CA SER A 97 -19.12 0.62 -0.90
C SER A 97 -19.76 -0.60 -1.53
N LYS A 98 -21.03 -0.50 -1.95
CA LYS A 98 -21.63 -1.52 -2.83
C LYS A 98 -20.91 -1.46 -4.16
N GLU A 99 -20.47 -2.61 -4.63
CA GLU A 99 -19.87 -2.80 -5.95
C GLU A 99 -20.65 -2.02 -6.99
N LEU A 100 -19.95 -1.23 -7.81
CA LEU A 100 -20.43 -0.93 -9.13
C LEU A 100 -20.50 -2.28 -9.83
N GLU A 101 -21.70 -2.84 -9.95
CA GLU A 101 -21.99 -3.89 -10.92
C GLU A 101 -21.46 -3.37 -12.27
N HIS A 102 -20.30 -3.85 -12.74
CA HIS A 102 -20.00 -4.12 -14.14
C HIS A 102 -18.53 -4.49 -14.36
N ILE A 103 -18.36 -5.30 -15.40
CA ILE A 103 -17.14 -5.89 -15.92
C ILE A 103 -16.07 -4.82 -16.16
N SER A 104 -14.89 -5.00 -15.58
CA SER A 104 -13.66 -4.60 -16.29
C SER A 104 -12.50 -5.45 -15.82
N ASP A 105 -12.07 -6.34 -16.71
CA ASP A 105 -10.65 -6.66 -16.84
C ASP A 105 -9.94 -5.32 -17.08
N SER A 106 -9.26 -4.81 -16.06
CA SER A 106 -8.58 -3.52 -16.11
C SER A 106 -7.10 -3.78 -15.87
N ASP A 107 -6.31 -3.64 -16.93
CA ASP A 107 -4.83 -3.67 -16.89
C ASP A 107 -4.22 -2.52 -16.05
N LYS A 108 -5.03 -1.79 -15.27
CA LYS A 108 -4.58 -0.66 -14.45
C LYS A 108 -4.17 -1.17 -13.07
N PRO A 109 -2.87 -1.15 -12.74
CA PRO A 109 -2.42 -1.55 -11.42
C PRO A 109 -3.01 -0.63 -10.36
N LEU A 110 -3.40 -1.20 -9.22
CA LEU A 110 -3.89 -0.49 -8.04
C LEU A 110 -2.74 0.28 -7.37
N LEU A 111 -2.39 1.43 -7.96
CA LEU A 111 -1.32 2.29 -7.50
C LEU A 111 -1.89 3.47 -6.70
N ASN A 112 -1.24 3.81 -5.59
CA ASN A 112 -1.42 5.13 -5.00
C ASN A 112 -0.79 6.16 -5.93
N ASN A 113 -1.62 6.87 -6.72
CA ASN A 113 -1.16 7.85 -7.71
C ASN A 113 -1.18 9.30 -7.20
N ASP A 114 -1.45 9.50 -5.90
CA ASP A 114 -1.58 10.84 -5.29
C ASP A 114 -0.23 11.56 -5.08
N PHE A 115 0.87 10.99 -5.58
CA PHE A 115 2.20 11.60 -5.52
C PHE A 115 2.36 12.65 -6.63
N ARG A 116 1.76 13.83 -6.44
CA ARG A 116 2.11 15.02 -7.23
C ARG A 116 3.25 15.83 -6.59
#